data_AF-A0A8T4WZS2-F1
#
_entry.id   AF-A0A8T4WZS2-F1
#
_cell.length_a   1.000
_cell.length_b   1.000
_cell.length_c   1.000
_cell.angle_alpha   90.00
_cell.angle_beta   90.00
_cell.angle_gamma   90.00
#
_symmetry.space_group_name_H-M   'P 1'
#
loop_
_entity.id
_entity.type
_entity.pdbx_description
1 polymer ?
#
loop_
_entity_poly.entity_id
_entity_poly.type
_entity_poly.pdbx_seq_one_letter_code
_entity_poly.pdbx_strand_id
1 'polypeptide(L)'
;MEKKKTFRSSIPDPSETVSIINANPLQRVIAFAIDFTIIQVSVLLILILLGNMGLVSRMLVFEIYNFRTNIYDPLAYFTSLEDIFIHIGISAYFLIYFIVPESKYVWGKTIGKRVIGIEVLDSNADKVGLKASFLRNSTKYFLRVPVIGIPFGMIELILIFLYSSRTGDILTDASVASAYHRGSFTDVKEGEENLSSK
;
A
#
# COMPACT_ATOMS: atom_id res chain seq x y z
N MET A 1 0.36 -42.43 5.55
CA MET A 1 -0.91 -41.76 5.92
C MET A 1 -0.61 -40.30 6.23
N GLU A 2 -0.86 -39.42 5.26
CA GLU A 2 -0.67 -37.97 5.39
C GLU A 2 -1.83 -37.37 6.19
N LYS A 3 -1.54 -36.75 7.35
CA LYS A 3 -2.56 -36.02 8.12
C LYS A 3 -2.95 -34.78 7.32
N LYS A 4 -4.15 -34.81 6.72
CA LYS A 4 -4.84 -33.62 6.20
C LYS A 4 -4.86 -32.55 7.30
N LYS A 5 -4.09 -31.46 7.12
CA LYS A 5 -4.27 -30.23 7.89
C LYS A 5 -5.64 -29.67 7.54
N THR A 6 -6.62 -29.93 8.40
CA THR A 6 -7.92 -29.29 8.36
C THR A 6 -7.70 -27.79 8.51
N PHE A 7 -8.11 -27.04 7.50
CA PHE A 7 -8.14 -25.59 7.48
C PHE A 7 -9.17 -25.15 8.53
N ARG A 8 -8.75 -24.94 9.78
CA ARG A 8 -9.57 -24.27 10.78
C ARG A 8 -9.76 -22.83 10.28
N SER A 9 -10.92 -22.54 9.69
CA SER A 9 -11.43 -21.18 9.71
C SER A 9 -11.73 -20.87 11.17
N SER A 10 -10.76 -20.28 11.88
CA SER A 10 -10.98 -19.73 13.21
C SER A 10 -11.90 -18.52 13.05
N ILE A 11 -13.19 -18.78 13.04
CA ILE A 11 -14.17 -17.75 13.38
C ILE A 11 -13.78 -17.32 14.80
N PRO A 12 -13.41 -16.05 15.02
CA PRO A 12 -13.04 -15.56 16.35
C PRO A 12 -14.17 -15.86 17.33
N ASP A 13 -13.82 -16.26 18.55
CA ASP A 13 -14.81 -16.36 19.62
C ASP A 13 -15.46 -14.98 19.79
N PRO A 14 -16.80 -14.86 19.77
CA PRO A 14 -17.47 -13.57 19.93
C PRO A 14 -17.15 -12.86 21.26
N SER A 15 -16.48 -13.53 22.21
CA SER A 15 -15.96 -12.93 23.44
C SER A 15 -14.55 -12.32 23.34
N GLU A 16 -13.79 -12.58 22.26
CA GLU A 16 -12.49 -11.96 22.03
C GLU A 16 -12.66 -10.53 21.48
N THR A 17 -12.12 -9.54 22.20
CA THR A 17 -12.03 -8.18 21.68
C THR A 17 -10.72 -7.99 20.94
N VAL A 18 -10.82 -7.42 19.76
CA VAL A 18 -9.68 -7.03 18.95
C VAL A 18 -9.50 -5.52 19.09
N SER A 19 -8.39 -5.12 19.71
CA SER A 19 -8.00 -3.71 19.79
C SER A 19 -6.92 -3.42 18.76
N ILE A 20 -7.21 -2.52 17.81
CA ILE A 20 -6.29 -2.09 16.76
C ILE A 20 -5.84 -0.67 17.03
N ILE A 21 -4.53 -0.48 17.24
CA ILE A 21 -3.92 0.84 17.36
C ILE A 21 -3.52 1.30 15.96
N ASN A 22 -4.35 2.16 15.36
CA ASN A 22 -4.10 2.69 14.02
C ASN A 22 -2.76 3.41 13.93
N ALA A 23 -2.01 3.11 12.87
CA ALA A 23 -0.79 3.84 12.54
C ALA A 23 -1.11 5.31 12.26
N ASN A 24 -0.30 6.20 12.82
CA ASN A 24 -0.50 7.63 12.64
C ASN A 24 -0.27 8.06 11.16
N PRO A 25 -0.82 9.21 10.73
CA PRO A 25 -0.69 9.69 9.35
C PRO A 25 0.76 9.76 8.87
N LEU A 26 1.67 10.21 9.73
CA LEU A 26 3.08 10.40 9.39
C LEU A 26 3.78 9.06 9.09
N GLN A 27 3.56 8.03 9.90
CA GLN A 27 4.09 6.68 9.67
C GLN A 27 3.62 6.12 8.31
N ARG A 28 2.35 6.34 7.97
CA ARG A 28 1.79 5.90 6.68
C ARG A 28 2.42 6.63 5.50
N VAL A 29 2.61 7.94 5.61
CA VAL A 29 3.27 8.77 4.58
C VAL A 29 4.73 8.36 4.41
N ILE A 30 5.48 8.19 5.50
CA ILE A 30 6.89 7.76 5.44
C ILE A 30 6.99 6.35 4.83
N ALA A 31 6.16 5.40 5.25
CA ALA A 31 6.14 4.06 4.67
C ALA A 31 5.87 4.08 3.16
N PHE A 32 4.92 4.92 2.73
CA PHE A 32 4.64 5.13 1.30
C PHE A 32 5.83 5.75 0.56
N ALA A 33 6.50 6.75 1.13
CA ALA A 33 7.67 7.38 0.52
C ALA A 33 8.83 6.39 0.33
N ILE A 34 9.06 5.50 1.32
CA ILE A 34 10.05 4.43 1.21
C ILE A 34 9.67 3.45 0.10
N ASP A 35 8.43 2.95 0.09
CA ASP A 35 7.94 2.04 -0.95
C ASP A 35 8.05 2.65 -2.35
N PHE A 36 7.67 3.92 -2.50
CA PHE A 36 7.77 4.65 -3.75
C PHE A 36 9.22 4.76 -4.23
N THR A 37 10.14 5.11 -3.33
CA THR A 37 11.58 5.20 -3.63
C THR A 37 12.14 3.86 -4.11
N ILE A 38 11.78 2.77 -3.43
CA ILE A 38 12.21 1.41 -3.82
C ILE A 38 11.75 1.07 -5.23
N ILE A 39 10.48 1.36 -5.57
CA ILE A 39 9.94 1.12 -6.91
C ILE A 39 10.66 1.97 -7.96
N GLN A 40 10.93 3.24 -7.68
CA GLN A 40 11.60 4.13 -8.64
C GLN A 40 13.03 3.66 -8.92
N VAL A 41 13.77 3.32 -7.87
CA VAL A 41 15.13 2.79 -8.01
C VAL A 41 15.12 1.45 -8.77
N SER A 42 14.18 0.55 -8.46
CA SER A 42 14.12 -0.74 -9.14
C SER A 42 13.75 -0.62 -10.62
N VAL A 43 12.80 0.24 -10.98
CA VAL A 43 12.45 0.54 -12.37
C VAL A 43 13.65 1.12 -13.12
N LEU A 44 14.34 2.09 -12.51
CA LEU A 44 15.54 2.68 -13.10
C LEU A 44 16.63 1.63 -13.38
N LEU A 45 16.89 0.76 -12.40
CA LEU A 45 17.87 -0.33 -12.55
C LEU A 45 17.47 -1.31 -13.66
N ILE A 46 16.18 -1.69 -13.73
CA ILE A 46 15.67 -2.57 -14.79
C ILE A 46 15.92 -1.94 -16.17
N LEU A 47 15.63 -0.65 -16.35
CA LEU A 47 15.84 0.03 -17.63
C LEU A 47 17.31 0.14 -18.03
N ILE A 48 18.20 0.39 -17.06
CA ILE A 48 19.65 0.37 -17.28
C ILE A 48 20.10 -1.02 -17.72
N LEU A 49 19.65 -2.08 -17.03
CA LEU A 49 20.01 -3.47 -17.34
C LEU A 49 19.51 -3.93 -18.72
N LEU A 50 18.36 -3.43 -19.16
CA LEU A 50 17.84 -3.68 -20.50
C LEU A 50 18.55 -2.88 -21.60
N GLY A 51 19.60 -2.12 -21.25
CA GLY A 51 20.39 -1.32 -22.21
C GLY A 51 19.65 -0.10 -22.76
N ASN A 52 18.50 0.25 -22.19
CA ASN A 52 17.62 1.27 -22.70
C ASN A 52 17.97 2.67 -22.18
N MET A 53 19.20 3.12 -22.41
CA MET A 53 19.67 4.45 -21.97
C MET A 53 18.83 5.60 -22.53
N GLY A 54 18.26 5.42 -23.73
CA GLY A 54 17.28 6.35 -24.30
C GLY A 54 16.00 6.46 -23.47
N LEU A 55 15.50 5.36 -22.91
CA LEU A 55 14.34 5.37 -22.01
C LEU A 55 14.68 5.94 -20.64
N VAL A 56 15.87 5.69 -20.11
CA VAL A 56 16.34 6.32 -18.86
C VAL A 56 16.37 7.85 -19.03
N SER A 57 16.95 8.33 -20.14
CA SER A 57 16.94 9.77 -20.46
C SER A 57 15.52 10.30 -20.62
N ARG A 58 14.63 9.57 -21.31
CA ARG A 58 13.23 9.98 -21.45
C ARG A 58 12.52 10.00 -20.10
N MET A 59 12.70 9.04 -19.20
CA MET A 59 12.08 9.03 -17.87
C MET A 59 12.57 10.17 -16.97
N LEU A 60 13.87 10.48 -16.99
CA LEU A 60 14.43 11.60 -16.23
C LEU A 60 13.92 12.94 -16.76
N VAL A 61 13.92 13.12 -18.08
CA VAL A 61 13.34 14.31 -18.72
C VAL A 61 11.83 14.36 -18.48
N PHE A 62 11.15 13.23 -18.48
CA PHE A 62 9.71 13.07 -18.28
C PHE A 62 9.26 13.51 -16.89
N GLU A 63 9.93 13.14 -15.80
CA GLU A 63 9.57 13.64 -14.46
C GLU A 63 9.68 15.18 -14.39
N ILE A 64 10.70 15.74 -15.05
CA ILE A 64 10.93 17.19 -15.11
C ILE A 64 9.92 17.89 -16.05
N TYR A 65 9.59 17.28 -17.19
CA TYR A 65 8.73 17.85 -18.23
C TYR A 65 7.25 17.69 -17.89
N ASN A 66 6.86 16.57 -17.26
CA ASN A 66 5.49 16.31 -16.79
C ASN A 66 5.04 17.31 -15.74
N PHE A 67 5.94 17.78 -14.86
CA PHE A 67 5.56 18.84 -13.93
C PHE A 67 5.10 20.11 -14.68
N ARG A 68 5.60 20.34 -15.90
CA ARG A 68 5.32 21.52 -16.71
C ARG A 68 4.20 21.32 -17.74
N THR A 69 4.10 20.16 -18.41
CA THR A 69 3.21 19.97 -19.57
C THR A 69 1.96 19.14 -19.32
N ASN A 70 1.88 18.34 -18.24
CA ASN A 70 0.67 17.53 -17.94
C ASN A 70 -0.58 18.35 -17.65
N ILE A 71 -0.45 19.66 -17.40
CA ILE A 71 -1.60 20.55 -17.22
C ILE A 71 -2.27 20.86 -18.57
N TYR A 72 -1.53 20.84 -19.67
CA TYR A 72 -1.97 21.42 -20.95
C TYR A 72 -2.25 20.41 -22.05
N ASP A 73 -1.53 19.28 -22.12
CA ASP A 73 -1.82 18.21 -23.10
C ASP A 73 -1.40 16.82 -22.57
N PRO A 74 -2.32 16.08 -21.92
CA PRO A 74 -2.02 14.76 -21.37
C PRO A 74 -1.91 13.65 -22.44
N LEU A 75 -2.29 13.91 -23.70
CA LEU A 75 -2.20 12.92 -24.78
C LEU A 75 -0.90 13.00 -25.55
N ALA A 76 -0.23 14.17 -25.56
CA ALA A 76 1.15 14.32 -26.06
C ALA A 76 2.18 13.43 -25.32
N TYR A 77 1.76 12.79 -24.24
CA TYR A 77 2.49 11.82 -23.43
C TYR A 77 2.86 10.52 -24.17
N PHE A 78 1.99 10.04 -25.08
CA PHE A 78 2.20 8.77 -25.78
C PHE A 78 2.65 9.04 -27.21
N THR A 79 3.96 9.25 -27.38
CA THR A 79 4.55 9.51 -28.70
C THR A 79 4.66 8.26 -29.57
N SER A 80 4.58 7.07 -28.97
CA SER A 80 4.69 5.78 -29.64
C SER A 80 3.92 4.66 -28.91
N LEU A 81 3.66 3.55 -29.61
CA LEU A 81 3.11 2.34 -28.99
C LEU A 81 4.04 1.74 -27.93
N GLU A 82 5.36 1.88 -28.12
CA GLU A 82 6.37 1.46 -27.15
C GLU A 82 6.17 2.18 -25.81
N ASP A 83 5.92 3.49 -25.84
CA ASP A 83 5.67 4.28 -24.63
C ASP A 83 4.42 3.75 -23.89
N ILE A 84 3.36 3.38 -24.62
CA ILE A 84 2.15 2.80 -24.02
C ILE A 84 2.47 1.48 -23.31
N PHE A 85 3.19 0.57 -23.98
CA PHE A 85 3.55 -0.73 -23.38
C PHE A 85 4.43 -0.57 -22.14
N ILE A 86 5.37 0.36 -22.15
CA ILE A 86 6.23 0.66 -21.01
C ILE A 86 5.41 1.18 -19.84
N HIS A 87 4.48 2.11 -20.09
CA HIS A 87 3.62 2.65 -19.04
C HIS A 87 2.69 1.59 -18.44
N ILE A 88 2.14 0.71 -19.27
CA ILE A 88 1.37 -0.45 -18.80
C ILE A 88 2.26 -1.36 -17.95
N GLY A 89 3.47 -1.68 -18.41
CA GLY A 89 4.43 -2.52 -17.69
C GLY A 89 4.83 -1.95 -16.33
N ILE A 90 5.17 -0.66 -16.26
CA ILE A 90 5.52 0.04 -15.01
C ILE A 90 4.32 0.11 -14.07
N SER A 91 3.11 0.34 -14.60
CA SER A 91 1.88 0.37 -13.80
C SER A 91 1.55 -1.01 -13.24
N ALA A 92 1.69 -2.07 -14.04
CA ALA A 92 1.53 -3.45 -13.61
C ALA A 92 2.56 -3.82 -12.53
N TYR A 93 3.84 -3.47 -12.74
CA TYR A 93 4.90 -3.67 -11.76
C TYR A 93 4.60 -2.99 -10.43
N PHE A 94 4.16 -1.73 -10.47
CA PHE A 94 3.77 -0.97 -9.29
C PHE A 94 2.62 -1.64 -8.52
N LEU A 95 1.57 -2.08 -9.23
CA LEU A 95 0.46 -2.80 -8.61
C LEU A 95 0.93 -4.13 -7.99
N ILE A 96 1.70 -4.92 -8.73
CA ILE A 96 2.25 -6.19 -8.24
C ILE A 96 3.08 -5.99 -6.97
N TYR A 97 3.94 -4.96 -6.94
CA TYR A 97 4.75 -4.63 -5.77
C TYR A 97 3.91 -4.34 -4.53
N PHE A 98 2.74 -3.71 -4.67
CA PHE A 98 1.88 -3.46 -3.52
C PHE A 98 0.98 -4.63 -3.16
N ILE A 99 0.50 -5.39 -4.15
CA ILE A 99 -0.48 -6.46 -3.94
C ILE A 99 0.18 -7.71 -3.36
N VAL A 100 1.31 -8.14 -3.92
CA VAL A 100 1.92 -9.43 -3.58
C VAL A 100 2.47 -9.44 -2.15
N PRO A 101 3.35 -8.51 -1.74
CA PRO A 101 3.90 -8.48 -0.37
C PRO A 101 2.86 -8.22 0.71
N GLU A 102 1.85 -7.39 0.39
CA GLU A 102 0.76 -7.03 1.32
C GLU A 102 -0.26 -8.15 1.48
N SER A 103 -0.29 -9.12 0.57
CA SER A 103 -1.11 -10.32 0.73
C SER A 103 -0.64 -11.17 1.90
N LYS A 104 -1.59 -11.77 2.62
CA LYS A 104 -1.34 -12.75 3.69
C LYS A 104 -0.49 -13.95 3.27
N TYR A 105 -0.40 -14.23 1.97
CA TYR A 105 0.37 -15.36 1.43
C TYR A 105 1.88 -15.10 1.36
N VAL A 106 2.33 -13.85 1.52
CA VAL A 106 3.76 -13.50 1.48
C VAL A 106 4.21 -12.93 2.82
N TRP A 107 4.00 -11.63 3.05
CA TRP A 107 4.44 -10.97 4.29
C TRP A 107 3.31 -10.26 5.04
N GLY A 108 2.20 -9.93 4.37
CA GLY A 108 1.13 -9.08 4.91
C GLY A 108 1.48 -7.59 4.96
N LYS A 109 2.65 -7.21 4.43
CA LYS A 109 3.12 -5.82 4.41
C LYS A 109 4.19 -5.62 3.35
N THR A 110 4.27 -4.39 2.85
CA THR A 110 5.33 -3.93 1.94
C THR A 110 6.62 -3.63 2.69
N ILE A 111 7.73 -3.42 1.94
CA ILE A 111 9.05 -3.18 2.54
C ILE A 111 9.03 -1.88 3.36
N GLY A 112 8.47 -0.79 2.84
CA GLY A 112 8.38 0.47 3.56
C GLY A 112 7.58 0.35 4.86
N LYS A 113 6.46 -0.38 4.84
CA LYS A 113 5.68 -0.68 6.06
C LYS A 113 6.47 -1.51 7.05
N ARG A 114 7.25 -2.49 6.57
CA ARG A 114 8.11 -3.32 7.42
C ARG A 114 9.20 -2.51 8.12
N VAL A 115 9.81 -1.54 7.42
CA VAL A 115 10.81 -0.63 7.99
C VAL A 115 10.21 0.23 9.10
N ILE A 116 8.97 0.69 8.92
CA ILE A 116 8.26 1.55 9.89
C ILE A 116 7.58 0.74 11.01
N GLY A 117 7.47 -0.58 10.88
CA GLY A 117 6.82 -1.43 11.88
C GLY A 117 5.30 -1.39 11.84
N ILE A 118 4.69 -0.96 10.72
CA ILE A 118 3.24 -0.94 10.53
C ILE A 118 2.79 -2.10 9.63
N GLU A 119 1.53 -2.48 9.74
CA GLU A 119 0.98 -3.55 8.90
C GLU A 119 -0.50 -3.40 8.62
N VAL A 120 -0.99 -4.25 7.72
CA VAL A 120 -2.33 -4.16 7.18
C VAL A 120 -3.14 -5.32 7.71
N LEU A 121 -4.19 -4.99 8.42
CA LEU A 121 -5.06 -5.95 9.08
C LEU A 121 -6.50 -5.77 8.59
N ASP A 122 -7.27 -6.85 8.53
CA ASP A 122 -8.72 -6.79 8.39
C ASP A 122 -9.41 -6.50 9.73
N SER A 123 -10.73 -6.44 9.73
CA SER A 123 -11.54 -6.22 10.94
C SER A 123 -11.38 -7.29 12.03
N ASN A 124 -10.84 -8.47 11.69
CA ASN A 124 -10.53 -9.51 12.67
C ASN A 124 -9.08 -9.40 13.20
N ALA A 125 -8.32 -8.38 12.82
CA ALA A 125 -6.87 -8.27 13.02
C ALA A 125 -6.07 -9.39 12.33
N ASP A 126 -6.59 -9.99 11.26
CA ASP A 126 -5.84 -10.92 10.42
C ASP A 126 -5.22 -10.20 9.21
N LYS A 127 -4.17 -10.78 8.63
CA LYS A 127 -3.56 -10.26 7.40
C LYS A 127 -4.54 -10.33 6.24
N VAL A 128 -4.61 -9.25 5.46
CA VAL A 128 -5.52 -9.16 4.31
C VAL A 128 -5.24 -10.22 3.23
N GLY A 129 -6.32 -10.79 2.68
CA GLY A 129 -6.23 -11.73 1.56
C GLY A 129 -5.79 -11.09 0.25
N LEU A 130 -5.42 -11.90 -0.75
CA LEU A 130 -5.00 -11.40 -2.08
C LEU A 130 -6.06 -10.54 -2.78
N LYS A 131 -7.34 -10.92 -2.71
CA LYS A 131 -8.45 -10.15 -3.30
C LYS A 131 -8.62 -8.78 -2.65
N ALA A 132 -8.60 -8.75 -1.31
CA ALA A 132 -8.66 -7.50 -0.56
C ALA A 132 -7.44 -6.63 -0.87
N SER A 133 -6.23 -7.21 -0.87
CA SER A 133 -5.01 -6.49 -1.24
C SER A 133 -5.05 -5.92 -2.67
N PHE A 134 -5.57 -6.69 -3.63
CA PHE A 134 -5.82 -6.22 -5.00
C PHE A 134 -6.74 -5.00 -5.00
N LEU A 135 -7.96 -5.13 -4.48
CA LEU A 135 -8.97 -4.06 -4.50
C LEU A 135 -8.46 -2.79 -3.81
N ARG A 136 -7.80 -2.97 -2.67
CA ARG A 136 -7.24 -1.90 -1.85
C ARG A 136 -6.10 -1.15 -2.53
N ASN A 137 -5.28 -1.83 -3.34
CA ASN A 137 -4.15 -1.20 -4.02
C ASN A 137 -4.49 -0.73 -5.43
N SER A 138 -5.59 -1.19 -6.04
CA SER A 138 -6.08 -0.69 -7.33
C SER A 138 -6.43 0.80 -7.29
N THR A 139 -6.86 1.35 -6.15
CA THR A 139 -7.14 2.79 -6.04
C THR A 139 -5.90 3.66 -6.25
N LYS A 140 -4.69 3.11 -5.98
CA LYS A 140 -3.43 3.82 -6.23
C LYS A 140 -3.16 4.07 -7.71
N TYR A 141 -3.83 3.35 -8.60
CA TYR A 141 -3.70 3.61 -10.03
C TYR A 141 -4.18 5.02 -10.38
N PHE A 142 -5.24 5.51 -9.72
CA PHE A 142 -5.75 6.86 -9.95
C PHE A 142 -4.73 7.95 -9.63
N LEU A 143 -3.81 7.73 -8.66
CA LEU A 143 -2.70 8.64 -8.36
C LEU A 143 -1.74 8.83 -9.54
N ARG A 144 -1.70 7.89 -10.49
CA ARG A 144 -0.80 7.94 -11.65
C ARG A 144 -1.47 8.46 -12.91
N VAL A 145 -2.79 8.64 -12.91
CA VAL A 145 -3.51 9.18 -14.07
C VAL A 145 -3.29 10.69 -14.13
N PRO A 146 -2.77 11.25 -15.24
CA PRO A 146 -2.68 12.70 -15.41
C PRO A 146 -4.02 13.39 -15.16
N VAL A 147 -3.98 14.62 -14.64
CA VAL A 147 -5.16 15.44 -14.28
C VAL A 147 -5.98 14.92 -13.09
N ILE A 148 -6.24 13.60 -13.00
CA ILE A 148 -7.02 12.97 -11.93
C ILE A 148 -6.16 12.68 -10.68
N GLY A 149 -4.87 12.41 -10.87
CA GLY A 149 -3.98 11.98 -9.78
C GLY A 149 -3.79 13.03 -8.69
N ILE A 150 -3.77 14.32 -9.03
CA ILE A 150 -3.66 15.42 -8.06
C ILE A 150 -4.91 15.52 -7.17
N PRO A 151 -6.14 15.70 -7.70
CA PRO A 151 -7.33 15.76 -6.86
C PRO A 151 -7.56 14.46 -6.09
N PHE A 152 -7.27 13.29 -6.70
CA PHE A 152 -7.36 12.02 -6.00
C PHE A 152 -6.33 11.91 -4.85
N GLY A 153 -5.10 12.37 -5.07
CA GLY A 153 -4.06 12.43 -4.03
C GLY A 153 -4.44 13.34 -2.87
N MET A 154 -5.08 14.47 -3.16
CA MET A 154 -5.61 15.37 -2.11
C MET A 154 -6.70 14.68 -1.28
N ILE A 155 -7.61 13.94 -1.92
CA ILE A 155 -8.64 13.15 -1.23
C ILE A 155 -7.98 12.09 -0.33
N GLU A 156 -7.00 11.34 -0.84
CA GLU A 156 -6.29 10.32 -0.06
C GLU A 156 -5.55 10.93 1.15
N LEU A 157 -4.92 12.11 0.99
CA LEU A 157 -4.31 12.83 2.10
C LEU A 157 -5.35 13.25 3.14
N ILE A 158 -6.48 13.82 2.71
CA ILE A 158 -7.58 14.20 3.62
C ILE A 158 -8.07 12.96 4.39
N LEU A 159 -8.27 11.84 3.71
CA LEU A 159 -8.70 10.59 4.34
C LEU A 159 -7.67 10.09 5.36
N ILE A 160 -6.38 10.15 5.03
CA ILE A 160 -5.31 9.70 5.92
C ILE A 160 -5.24 10.60 7.16
N PHE A 161 -5.30 11.93 7.01
CA PHE A 161 -5.15 12.85 8.13
C PHE A 161 -6.41 12.99 9.00
N LEU A 162 -7.60 12.94 8.41
CA LEU A 162 -8.86 13.10 9.16
C LEU A 162 -9.43 11.79 9.68
N TYR A 163 -9.25 10.69 8.93
CA TYR A 163 -9.90 9.40 9.21
C TYR A 163 -8.91 8.25 9.45
N SER A 164 -7.60 8.52 9.42
CA SER A 164 -6.57 7.48 9.52
C SER A 164 -6.84 6.29 8.58
N SER A 165 -7.35 6.58 7.39
CA SER A 165 -7.81 5.59 6.42
C SER A 165 -7.53 6.10 5.00
N ARG A 166 -7.48 5.21 4.02
CA ARG A 166 -7.45 5.57 2.58
C ARG A 166 -8.68 5.02 1.87
N THR A 167 -8.93 5.44 0.63
CA THR A 167 -10.08 4.92 -0.13
C THR A 167 -10.07 3.39 -0.20
N GLY A 168 -8.90 2.79 -0.45
CA GLY A 168 -8.76 1.33 -0.47
C GLY A 168 -9.02 0.64 0.89
N ASP A 169 -8.75 1.31 2.01
CA ASP A 169 -9.00 0.80 3.37
C ASP A 169 -10.50 0.65 3.59
N ILE A 170 -11.24 1.71 3.25
CA ILE A 170 -12.70 1.77 3.37
C ILE A 170 -13.35 0.71 2.49
N LEU A 171 -12.87 0.52 1.25
CA LEU A 171 -13.40 -0.47 0.33
C LEU A 171 -13.20 -1.92 0.78
N THR A 172 -12.24 -2.18 1.66
CA THR A 172 -11.85 -3.54 2.06
C THR A 172 -11.98 -3.81 3.54
N ASP A 173 -12.56 -2.88 4.29
CA ASP A 173 -12.66 -2.93 5.75
C ASP A 173 -11.31 -3.26 6.41
N ALA A 174 -10.24 -2.68 5.86
CA ALA A 174 -8.87 -2.94 6.27
C ALA A 174 -8.29 -1.73 6.99
N SER A 175 -7.57 -1.97 8.07
CA SER A 175 -6.87 -0.95 8.85
C SER A 175 -5.36 -1.05 8.64
N VAL A 176 -4.65 0.07 8.85
CA VAL A 176 -3.18 0.03 9.00
C VAL A 176 -2.86 0.22 10.47
N ALA A 177 -2.35 -0.84 11.08
CA ALA A 177 -2.04 -0.90 12.49
C ALA A 177 -0.56 -0.61 12.74
N SER A 178 -0.28 0.09 13.84
CA SER A 178 1.07 0.19 14.44
C SER A 178 1.27 -0.84 15.55
N ALA A 179 0.17 -1.26 16.18
CA ALA A 179 0.09 -2.36 17.12
C ALA A 179 -1.33 -2.92 17.13
N TYR A 180 -1.50 -4.17 17.54
CA TYR A 180 -2.80 -4.78 17.75
C TYR A 180 -2.72 -5.81 18.88
N HIS A 181 -3.80 -5.96 19.63
CA HIS A 181 -3.92 -6.98 20.67
C HIS A 181 -5.19 -7.81 20.41
N ARG A 182 -5.01 -9.13 20.43
CA ARG A 182 -6.09 -10.12 20.40
C ARG A 182 -6.04 -10.84 21.75
N GLY A 183 -7.07 -10.65 22.56
CA GLY A 183 -7.13 -11.17 23.92
C GLY A 183 -8.55 -11.19 24.46
N SER A 184 -8.71 -11.82 25.62
CA SER A 184 -9.98 -11.80 26.35
C SER A 184 -10.17 -10.44 27.02
N PHE A 185 -11.42 -9.99 27.21
CA PHE A 185 -11.73 -8.69 27.83
C PHE A 185 -11.05 -8.46 29.20
N THR A 186 -10.70 -9.54 29.89
CA THR A 186 -9.99 -9.50 31.19
C THR A 186 -8.53 -9.07 31.07
N ASP A 187 -7.86 -9.33 29.95
CA ASP A 187 -6.42 -9.05 29.78
C ASP A 187 -6.15 -7.56 29.48
N VAL A 188 -7.12 -6.85 28.88
CA VAL A 188 -6.96 -5.43 28.48
C VAL A 188 -6.92 -4.50 29.69
N LYS A 189 -7.67 -4.81 30.77
CA LYS A 189 -7.70 -3.97 31.97
C LYS A 189 -6.41 -4.03 32.79
N GLU A 190 -5.75 -5.18 32.86
CA GLU A 190 -4.45 -5.29 33.57
C GLU A 190 -3.32 -4.57 32.84
N GLY A 191 -3.40 -4.42 31.52
CA GLY A 191 -2.42 -3.67 30.72
C GLY A 191 -2.50 -2.16 30.91
N GLU A 192 -3.72 -1.60 31.00
CA GLU A 192 -3.94 -0.16 31.20
C GLU A 192 -3.55 0.31 32.62
N GLU A 193 -3.76 -0.52 33.65
CA GLU A 193 -3.32 -0.19 35.02
C GLU A 193 -1.79 -0.12 35.17
N ASN A 194 -1.05 -0.94 34.41
CA ASN A 194 0.42 -0.94 34.43
C ASN A 194 1.05 0.20 33.61
N LEU A 195 0.30 0.83 32.70
CA LEU A 195 0.77 1.98 31.92
C LEU A 195 0.46 3.32 32.58
N SER A 196 -0.53 3.40 33.47
CA SER A 196 -0.81 4.63 34.25
C SER A 196 0.02 4.77 35.54
N SER A 197 0.74 3.72 35.92
CA SER A 197 1.62 3.67 37.10
C SER A 197 3.10 3.96 36.79
N LYS A 198 3.42 4.40 35.57
CA LYS A 198 4.75 4.87 35.14
C LYS A 198 4.68 6.30 34.61
#